data_AF-A0A4Y8I049-F1
#
_entry.id   AF-A0A4Y8I049-F1
#
_cell.length_a   1.000
_cell.length_b   1.000
_cell.length_c   1.000
_cell.angle_alpha   90.00
_cell.angle_beta   90.00
_cell.angle_gamma   90.00
#
_symmetry.space_group_name_H-M   'P 1'
#
loop_
_entity.id
_entity.type
_entity.pdbx_description
1 polymer ?
#
loop_
_entity_poly.entity_id
_entity_poly.type
_entity_poly.pdbx_seq_one_letter_code
_entity_poly.pdbx_strand_id
1 'polypeptide(L)'
;MRTIFLNHGEVALWPFQPSGEWPKGSGHSYIDGVAPWVSAEVVDIHDVTIHPLETNYREFVDRDPVTGKVWGFQPIPGYVNLDQDSPAMSNDPLSWPNRWPDQPDWFDRETLEPFWNGFFGMGVKNADLETYFVMDDASDKEFDFYPDPDDLTRGGLGLRVEVRGFQWSSVLAEDVIFWLYDIKNDGATNHEK
;
A
#
# COMPACT_ATOMS: atom_id res chain seq x y z
N MET A 1 -12.93 -6.64 -15.19
CA MET A 1 -13.60 -5.94 -14.04
C MET A 1 -12.98 -4.57 -13.76
N ARG A 2 -13.55 -3.71 -12.88
CA ARG A 2 -12.90 -2.47 -12.39
C ARG A 2 -13.24 -2.17 -10.92
N THR A 3 -12.33 -1.51 -10.19
CA THR A 3 -12.55 -1.10 -8.80
C THR A 3 -11.71 0.14 -8.47
N ILE A 4 -12.16 0.93 -7.50
CA ILE A 4 -11.32 1.90 -6.77
C ILE A 4 -10.42 1.16 -5.77
N PHE A 5 -9.35 1.81 -5.36
CA PHE A 5 -8.42 1.36 -4.33
C PHE A 5 -7.68 2.56 -3.74
N LEU A 6 -7.05 2.37 -2.59
CA LEU A 6 -6.33 3.40 -1.85
C LEU A 6 -4.88 2.95 -1.64
N ASN A 7 -3.94 3.90 -1.64
CA ASN A 7 -2.51 3.62 -1.47
C ASN A 7 -2.11 3.26 -0.01
N HIS A 8 -3.09 3.12 0.89
CA HIS A 8 -2.92 2.45 2.18
C HIS A 8 -3.30 0.95 2.14
N GLY A 9 -3.48 0.39 0.94
CA GLY A 9 -3.64 -1.05 0.73
C GLY A 9 -5.08 -1.56 0.65
N GLU A 10 -6.07 -0.69 0.87
CA GLU A 10 -7.49 -1.05 0.76
C GLU A 10 -7.96 -1.07 -0.71
N VAL A 11 -8.65 -2.15 -1.07
CA VAL A 11 -9.24 -2.38 -2.40
C VAL A 11 -10.74 -2.34 -2.29
N ALA A 12 -11.38 -1.57 -3.18
CA ALA A 12 -12.80 -1.24 -3.13
C ALA A 12 -13.13 -0.37 -1.90
N LEU A 13 -14.19 0.44 -1.99
CA LEU A 13 -14.54 1.39 -0.95
C LEU A 13 -16.01 1.76 -1.06
N TRP A 14 -16.91 0.84 -0.70
CA TRP A 14 -18.34 1.13 -0.65
C TRP A 14 -18.61 2.27 0.36
N PRO A 15 -19.51 3.23 0.06
CA PRO A 15 -20.45 3.30 -1.07
C PRO A 15 -19.92 3.94 -2.37
N PHE A 16 -18.63 4.30 -2.44
CA PHE A 16 -18.05 4.90 -3.63
C PHE A 16 -17.96 3.90 -4.79
N GLN A 17 -18.02 4.41 -6.01
CA GLN A 17 -18.09 3.60 -7.23
C GLN A 17 -16.87 3.87 -8.13
N PRO A 18 -16.34 2.86 -8.84
CA PRO A 18 -16.73 1.44 -8.79
C PRO A 18 -16.17 0.68 -7.58
N SER A 19 -16.94 -0.21 -6.95
CA SER A 19 -16.50 -1.05 -5.83
C SER A 19 -16.58 -2.53 -6.21
N GLY A 20 -15.51 -3.03 -6.84
CA GLY A 20 -15.49 -4.38 -7.42
C GLY A 20 -16.57 -4.62 -8.48
N GLU A 21 -16.63 -3.78 -9.51
CA GLU A 21 -17.66 -3.85 -10.56
C GLU A 21 -17.32 -4.88 -11.65
N TRP A 22 -18.26 -5.81 -11.87
CA TRP A 22 -18.20 -6.80 -12.93
C TRP A 22 -19.61 -7.11 -13.54
N PRO A 23 -19.76 -7.18 -14.86
CA PRO A 23 -18.82 -6.74 -15.89
C PRO A 23 -18.54 -5.23 -15.80
N LYS A 24 -17.42 -4.79 -16.37
CA LYS A 24 -17.06 -3.36 -16.40
C LYS A 24 -18.14 -2.56 -17.15
N GLY A 25 -18.71 -1.55 -16.51
CA GLY A 25 -19.79 -0.72 -17.07
C GLY A 25 -21.21 -1.22 -16.77
N SER A 26 -21.35 -2.29 -15.98
CA SER A 26 -22.65 -2.81 -15.55
C SER A 26 -23.35 -1.93 -14.52
N GLY A 27 -22.60 -1.11 -13.78
CA GLY A 27 -23.13 -0.31 -12.67
C GLY A 27 -23.42 -1.10 -11.39
N HIS A 28 -23.11 -2.40 -11.35
CA HIS A 28 -23.29 -3.26 -10.18
C HIS A 28 -21.97 -3.42 -9.42
N SER A 29 -21.96 -3.05 -8.14
CA SER A 29 -20.82 -3.27 -7.23
C SER A 29 -21.00 -4.54 -6.43
N TYR A 30 -19.90 -5.27 -6.21
CA TYR A 30 -19.89 -6.58 -5.56
C TYR A 30 -18.93 -6.67 -4.38
N ILE A 31 -18.11 -5.65 -4.13
CA ILE A 31 -17.12 -5.64 -3.05
C ILE A 31 -17.37 -4.42 -2.17
N ASP A 32 -17.43 -4.62 -0.86
CA ASP A 32 -17.49 -3.52 0.11
C ASP A 32 -16.10 -2.86 0.23
N GLY A 33 -15.14 -3.61 0.78
CA GLY A 33 -13.73 -3.26 0.82
C GLY A 33 -12.91 -4.47 1.26
N VAL A 34 -11.63 -4.49 0.89
CA VAL A 34 -10.68 -5.55 1.23
C VAL A 34 -9.38 -4.87 1.67
N ALA A 35 -8.95 -5.10 2.91
CA ALA A 35 -7.70 -4.58 3.45
C ALA A 35 -6.84 -5.74 4.00
N PRO A 36 -5.51 -5.69 3.85
CA PRO A 36 -4.62 -6.66 4.46
C PRO A 36 -4.54 -6.44 5.98
N TRP A 37 -4.46 -7.55 6.73
CA TRP A 37 -4.25 -7.57 8.19
C TRP A 37 -2.95 -8.30 8.49
N VAL A 38 -2.09 -7.69 9.29
CA VAL A 38 -0.88 -8.32 9.83
C VAL A 38 -0.90 -8.12 11.35
N SER A 39 -0.67 -9.18 12.11
CA SER A 39 -0.61 -9.10 13.57
C SER A 39 0.52 -9.98 14.08
N ALA A 40 1.13 -9.57 15.19
CA ALA A 40 2.22 -10.29 15.85
C ALA A 40 2.13 -10.11 17.37
N GLU A 41 2.69 -11.04 18.13
CA GLU A 41 2.89 -10.90 19.58
C GLU A 41 4.21 -10.18 19.85
N VAL A 42 4.17 -9.06 20.59
CA VAL A 42 5.38 -8.31 21.00
C VAL A 42 5.32 -7.95 22.48
N VAL A 43 6.46 -7.54 23.04
CA VAL A 43 6.56 -7.02 24.40
C VAL A 43 6.89 -5.53 24.32
N ASP A 44 6.06 -4.70 24.93
CA ASP A 44 6.22 -3.25 24.94
C ASP A 44 7.33 -2.79 25.90
N ILE A 45 7.59 -1.48 25.98
CA ILE A 45 8.63 -0.92 26.88
C ILE A 45 8.29 -1.08 28.38
N HIS A 46 7.07 -1.50 28.72
CA HIS A 46 6.60 -1.70 30.10
C HIS A 46 6.56 -3.19 30.47
N ASP A 47 7.21 -4.05 29.69
CA ASP A 47 7.24 -5.51 29.85
C ASP A 47 5.84 -6.17 29.74
N VAL A 48 4.91 -5.55 28.99
CA VAL A 48 3.57 -6.10 28.74
C VAL A 48 3.52 -6.77 27.38
N THR A 49 3.01 -8.00 27.35
CA THR A 49 2.72 -8.70 26.09
C THR A 49 1.47 -8.13 25.44
N ILE A 50 1.61 -7.67 24.20
CA ILE A 50 0.56 -7.05 23.38
C ILE A 50 0.47 -7.75 22.03
N HIS A 51 -0.62 -7.51 21.30
CA HIS A 51 -0.87 -8.10 19.99
C HIS A 51 -1.33 -7.02 19.01
N PRO A 52 -0.44 -6.14 18.54
CA PRO A 52 -0.78 -5.12 17.55
C PRO A 52 -1.36 -5.77 16.29
N LEU A 53 -2.32 -5.10 15.66
CA LEU A 53 -2.89 -5.49 14.38
C LEU A 53 -2.80 -4.31 13.43
N GLU A 54 -1.98 -4.48 12.39
CA GLU A 54 -1.76 -3.48 11.38
C GLU A 54 -2.76 -3.65 10.23
N THR A 55 -3.59 -2.64 10.06
CA THR A 55 -4.52 -2.52 8.93
C THR A 55 -4.94 -1.08 8.71
N ASN A 56 -5.48 -0.79 7.53
CA ASN A 56 -6.23 0.43 7.30
C ASN A 56 -7.47 0.09 6.46
N TYR A 57 -8.59 -0.05 7.15
CA TYR A 57 -9.90 -0.30 6.57
C TYR A 57 -10.80 0.92 6.80
N ARG A 58 -11.74 1.19 5.89
CA ARG A 58 -12.61 2.37 5.96
C ARG A 58 -13.39 2.55 7.28
N GLU A 59 -13.60 1.46 8.03
CA GLU A 59 -14.38 1.42 9.26
C GLU A 59 -13.56 0.85 10.44
N PHE A 60 -13.85 1.32 11.65
CA PHE A 60 -13.33 0.78 12.92
C PHE A 60 -11.80 0.70 13.04
N VAL A 61 -11.06 1.55 12.32
CA VAL A 61 -9.63 1.76 12.55
C VAL A 61 -9.38 2.70 13.72
N ASP A 62 -8.36 2.39 14.50
CA ASP A 62 -7.92 3.24 15.59
C ASP A 62 -7.26 4.52 15.07
N ARG A 63 -7.37 5.57 15.88
CA ARG A 63 -6.94 6.91 15.51
C ARG A 63 -6.31 7.59 16.69
N ASP A 64 -5.29 8.39 16.39
CA ASP A 64 -4.73 9.35 17.32
C ASP A 64 -5.85 10.24 17.89
N PRO A 65 -6.08 10.23 19.23
CA PRO A 65 -7.18 10.96 19.85
C PRO A 65 -7.00 12.49 19.78
N VAL A 66 -5.80 12.97 19.46
CA VAL A 66 -5.46 14.39 19.35
C VAL A 66 -5.43 14.83 17.88
N THR A 67 -4.75 14.09 17.01
CA THR A 67 -4.55 14.50 15.60
C THR A 67 -5.59 13.90 14.64
N GLY A 68 -6.29 12.84 15.04
CA GLY A 68 -7.25 12.12 14.20
C GLY A 68 -6.62 11.26 13.09
N LYS A 69 -5.28 11.20 13.04
CA LYS A 69 -4.55 10.32 12.12
C LYS A 69 -4.87 8.87 12.42
N VAL A 70 -5.03 8.08 11.37
CA VAL A 70 -5.25 6.62 11.51
C VAL A 70 -3.95 5.98 12.00
N TRP A 71 -4.09 5.09 12.97
CA TRP A 71 -3.05 4.15 13.40
C TRP A 71 -3.24 2.85 12.60
N GLY A 72 -2.18 2.45 11.90
CA GLY A 72 -2.21 1.39 10.89
C GLY A 72 -1.49 1.80 9.60
N PHE A 73 -1.65 1.00 8.53
CA PHE A 73 -0.91 1.22 7.28
C PHE A 73 -1.17 2.60 6.67
N GLN A 74 -0.10 3.35 6.39
CA GLN A 74 -0.12 4.64 5.70
C GLN A 74 0.80 4.62 4.47
N PRO A 75 0.46 5.37 3.41
CA PRO A 75 1.32 5.45 2.23
C PRO A 75 2.66 6.10 2.55
N ILE A 76 3.75 5.50 2.09
CA ILE A 76 5.09 6.08 2.17
C ILE A 76 5.23 7.16 1.10
N PRO A 77 5.59 8.41 1.48
CA PRO A 77 5.81 9.48 0.52
C PRO A 77 6.91 9.15 -0.51
N GLY A 78 6.75 9.69 -1.72
CA GLY A 78 7.74 9.55 -2.80
C GLY A 78 7.49 8.40 -3.76
N TYR A 79 6.45 7.58 -3.57
CA TYR A 79 6.02 6.54 -4.52
C TYR A 79 4.92 6.99 -5.49
N VAL A 80 4.51 8.25 -5.40
CA VAL A 80 3.43 8.82 -6.21
C VAL A 80 3.74 10.28 -6.50
N ASN A 81 3.26 10.79 -7.63
CA ASN A 81 3.19 12.23 -7.85
C ASN A 81 2.07 12.83 -6.98
N LEU A 82 2.43 13.76 -6.09
CA LEU A 82 1.50 14.43 -5.17
C LEU A 82 0.61 15.47 -5.85
N ASP A 83 0.87 15.83 -7.11
CA ASP A 83 0.07 16.79 -7.87
C ASP A 83 -1.22 16.18 -8.47
N GLN A 84 -1.51 14.91 -8.17
CA GLN A 84 -2.68 14.19 -8.66
C GLN A 84 -3.20 13.16 -7.63
N ASP A 85 -4.45 12.72 -7.82
CA ASP A 85 -5.23 12.00 -6.80
C ASP A 85 -5.18 10.45 -6.93
N SER A 86 -4.45 9.90 -7.89
CA SER A 86 -4.29 8.45 -8.08
C SER A 86 -2.97 7.95 -7.52
N PRO A 87 -2.89 6.71 -7.04
CA PRO A 87 -1.60 6.02 -6.91
C PRO A 87 -0.90 5.91 -8.27
N ALA A 88 0.38 5.55 -8.29
CA ALA A 88 1.12 5.45 -9.54
C ALA A 88 0.56 4.32 -10.43
N MET A 89 0.28 4.64 -11.69
CA MET A 89 -0.35 3.75 -12.68
C MET A 89 0.57 3.57 -13.89
N SER A 90 0.76 2.33 -14.36
CA SER A 90 1.68 2.02 -15.46
C SER A 90 1.32 2.70 -16.78
N ASN A 91 0.06 3.06 -16.99
CA ASN A 91 -0.43 3.75 -18.19
C ASN A 91 -0.47 5.28 -18.06
N ASP A 92 -0.09 5.84 -16.91
CA ASP A 92 -0.09 7.28 -16.65
C ASP A 92 1.24 7.74 -16.05
N PRO A 93 2.22 8.16 -16.87
CA PRO A 93 3.51 8.67 -16.39
C PRO A 93 3.42 9.88 -15.47
N LEU A 94 2.34 10.69 -15.56
CA LEU A 94 2.16 11.85 -14.69
C LEU A 94 1.83 11.45 -13.25
N SER A 95 1.40 10.21 -13.03
CA SER A 95 1.15 9.67 -11.69
C SER A 95 2.41 9.24 -10.95
N TRP A 96 3.56 9.15 -11.65
CA TRP A 96 4.80 8.62 -11.11
C TRP A 96 5.58 9.69 -10.35
N PRO A 97 6.31 9.33 -9.28
CA PRO A 97 7.26 10.25 -8.70
C PRO A 97 8.39 10.54 -9.69
N ASN A 98 9.00 11.72 -9.61
CA ASN A 98 10.17 12.07 -10.43
C ASN A 98 11.32 11.06 -10.28
N ARG A 99 11.40 10.41 -9.11
CA ARG A 99 12.35 9.34 -8.79
C ARG A 99 11.72 8.33 -7.86
N TRP A 100 11.87 7.05 -8.18
CA TRP A 100 11.47 5.96 -7.31
C TRP A 100 12.44 5.83 -6.13
N PRO A 101 11.98 5.87 -4.87
CA PRO A 101 12.88 5.80 -3.72
C PRO A 101 13.64 4.47 -3.61
N ASP A 102 13.03 3.37 -4.03
CA ASP A 102 13.61 2.01 -4.09
C ASP A 102 14.46 1.78 -5.35
N GLN A 103 14.24 2.55 -6.41
CA GLN A 103 14.94 2.44 -7.69
C GLN A 103 15.42 3.80 -8.21
N PRO A 104 16.34 4.48 -7.50
CA PRO A 104 16.72 5.87 -7.78
C PRO A 104 17.41 6.08 -9.14
N ASP A 105 17.92 4.99 -9.72
CA ASP A 105 18.60 4.96 -11.02
C ASP A 105 17.68 4.61 -12.20
N TRP A 106 16.40 4.33 -11.96
CA TRP A 106 15.43 3.99 -13.02
C TRP A 106 14.84 5.24 -13.66
N PHE A 107 15.67 5.98 -14.37
CA PHE A 107 15.29 7.17 -15.12
C PHE A 107 16.14 7.33 -16.39
N ASP A 108 15.61 8.04 -17.36
CA ASP A 108 16.32 8.39 -18.59
C ASP A 108 17.32 9.53 -18.31
N ARG A 109 18.59 9.35 -18.66
CA ARG A 109 19.65 10.31 -18.31
C ARG A 109 19.63 11.59 -19.15
N GLU A 110 18.95 11.59 -20.29
CA GLU A 110 18.87 12.75 -21.19
C GLU A 110 17.66 13.62 -20.84
N THR A 111 16.50 12.97 -20.65
CA THR A 111 15.22 13.65 -20.37
C THR A 111 14.95 13.84 -18.87
N LEU A 112 15.63 13.08 -18.02
CA LEU A 112 15.42 13.00 -16.56
C LEU A 112 14.06 12.40 -16.15
N GLU A 113 13.33 11.83 -17.10
CA GLU A 113 12.03 11.20 -16.86
C GLU A 113 12.19 9.82 -16.20
N PRO A 114 11.37 9.48 -15.18
CA PRO A 114 11.39 8.17 -14.56
C PRO A 114 10.93 7.09 -15.53
N PHE A 115 11.55 5.90 -15.46
CA PHE A 115 10.99 4.70 -16.07
C PHE A 115 9.96 4.08 -15.13
N TRP A 116 8.98 3.34 -15.67
CA TRP A 116 8.02 2.61 -14.84
C TRP A 116 8.74 1.67 -13.87
N ASN A 117 8.36 1.70 -12.59
CA ASN A 117 8.80 0.71 -11.61
C ASN A 117 8.03 -0.60 -11.83
N GLY A 118 8.42 -1.33 -12.88
CA GLY A 118 7.77 -2.56 -13.30
C GLY A 118 8.17 -3.75 -12.45
N PHE A 119 7.20 -4.63 -12.15
CA PHE A 119 7.43 -5.86 -11.37
C PHE A 119 8.54 -6.76 -11.96
N PHE A 120 8.71 -6.76 -13.28
CA PHE A 120 9.75 -7.53 -13.98
C PHE A 120 10.98 -6.70 -14.38
N GLY A 121 11.13 -5.49 -13.83
CA GLY A 121 12.29 -4.63 -14.04
C GLY A 121 11.96 -3.27 -14.66
N MET A 122 13.02 -2.48 -14.84
CA MET A 122 12.97 -1.09 -15.29
C MET A 122 12.19 -0.91 -16.60
N GLY A 123 11.12 -0.13 -16.54
CA GLY A 123 10.29 0.20 -17.69
C GLY A 123 9.41 -0.95 -18.22
N VAL A 124 9.44 -2.13 -17.59
CA VAL A 124 8.71 -3.31 -18.06
C VAL A 124 7.25 -3.25 -17.61
N LYS A 125 6.32 -3.18 -18.57
CA LYS A 125 4.86 -3.21 -18.33
C LYS A 125 4.28 -4.53 -18.82
N ASN A 126 4.32 -5.57 -17.98
CA ASN A 126 3.88 -6.92 -18.35
C ASN A 126 2.36 -7.12 -18.24
N ALA A 127 1.73 -6.46 -17.27
CA ALA A 127 0.28 -6.37 -17.18
C ALA A 127 -0.23 -5.26 -18.11
N ASP A 128 -1.46 -5.41 -18.61
CA ASP A 128 -2.12 -4.34 -19.39
C ASP A 128 -2.38 -3.11 -18.53
N LEU A 129 -2.56 -3.33 -17.22
CA LEU A 129 -2.59 -2.27 -16.22
C LEU A 129 -1.90 -2.76 -14.95
N GLU A 130 -1.04 -1.92 -14.39
CA GLU A 130 -0.33 -2.16 -13.14
C GLU A 130 -0.38 -0.90 -12.29
N THR A 131 -0.53 -1.05 -10.96
CA THR A 131 -0.28 0.02 -9.99
C THR A 131 0.85 -0.39 -9.05
N TYR A 132 1.59 0.58 -8.55
CA TYR A 132 2.64 0.37 -7.55
C TYR A 132 2.64 1.49 -6.53
N PHE A 133 2.65 1.13 -5.26
CA PHE A 133 2.86 2.03 -4.14
C PHE A 133 3.42 1.25 -2.96
N VAL A 134 3.91 1.97 -1.96
CA VAL A 134 4.43 1.38 -0.74
C VAL A 134 3.76 2.03 0.46
N MET A 135 3.51 1.23 1.48
CA MET A 135 2.94 1.66 2.76
C MET A 135 3.77 1.13 3.94
N ASP A 136 3.68 1.78 5.09
CA ASP A 136 4.23 1.31 6.36
C ASP A 136 3.25 1.53 7.51
N ASP A 137 3.56 0.95 8.67
CA ASP A 137 2.83 1.11 9.92
C ASP A 137 3.48 2.11 10.89
N ALA A 138 4.49 2.87 10.44
CA ALA A 138 5.33 3.67 11.33
C ALA A 138 4.56 4.76 12.10
N SER A 139 3.41 5.16 11.56
CA SER A 139 2.51 6.14 12.17
C SER A 139 1.63 5.58 13.29
N ASP A 140 1.54 4.26 13.43
CA ASP A 140 0.81 3.61 14.51
C ASP A 140 1.50 3.89 15.85
N LYS A 141 0.74 4.45 16.79
CA LYS A 141 1.18 4.78 18.14
C LYS A 141 0.19 4.27 19.19
N GLU A 142 -0.57 3.23 18.86
CA GLU A 142 -1.53 2.62 19.78
C GLU A 142 -0.83 2.07 21.03
N PHE A 143 0.33 1.46 20.84
CA PHE A 143 1.12 0.84 21.89
C PHE A 143 2.47 1.54 22.08
N ASP A 144 2.99 1.50 23.30
CA ASP A 144 4.37 1.94 23.61
C ASP A 144 5.40 0.87 23.18
N PHE A 145 5.30 0.43 21.93
CA PHE A 145 6.23 -0.49 21.28
C PHE A 145 6.92 0.24 20.12
N TYR A 146 8.24 0.07 20.05
CA TYR A 146 9.07 0.70 19.03
C TYR A 146 9.86 -0.40 18.32
N PRO A 147 9.59 -0.66 17.03
CA PRO A 147 10.20 -1.77 16.30
C PRO A 147 11.71 -1.62 16.11
N ASP A 148 12.21 -0.37 16.18
CA ASP A 148 13.63 -0.03 16.27
C ASP A 148 13.92 0.72 17.59
N PRO A 149 14.72 0.14 18.51
CA PRO A 149 15.08 0.79 19.77
C PRO A 149 15.85 2.12 19.61
N ASP A 150 16.53 2.30 18.47
CA ASP A 150 17.32 3.51 18.19
C ASP A 150 16.46 4.60 17.49
N ASP A 151 15.25 4.26 17.02
CA ASP A 151 14.30 5.19 16.39
C ASP A 151 12.89 5.09 17.02
N LEU A 152 12.70 5.82 18.12
CA LEU A 152 11.41 5.92 18.81
C LEU A 152 10.37 6.76 18.04
N THR A 153 10.70 7.31 16.87
CA THR A 153 9.74 8.07 16.07
C THR A 153 8.80 7.17 15.26
N ARG A 154 9.17 5.90 15.06
CA ARG A 154 8.37 4.88 14.36
C ARG A 154 7.70 3.93 15.36
N GLY A 155 6.41 3.69 15.21
CA GLY A 155 5.69 2.69 16.00
C GLY A 155 5.22 1.56 15.11
N GLY A 156 4.08 0.95 15.45
CA GLY A 156 3.59 -0.25 14.80
C GLY A 156 4.55 -1.43 14.93
N LEU A 157 4.38 -2.43 14.07
CA LEU A 157 5.23 -3.62 13.99
C LEU A 157 6.52 -3.40 13.18
N GLY A 158 6.73 -2.23 12.59
CA GLY A 158 7.91 -1.92 11.76
C GLY A 158 7.83 -2.56 10.39
N LEU A 159 6.63 -2.69 9.85
CA LEU A 159 6.35 -3.32 8.58
C LEU A 159 6.44 -2.31 7.44
N ARG A 160 7.00 -2.77 6.33
CA ARG A 160 6.96 -2.10 5.04
C ARG A 160 6.28 -3.03 4.05
N VAL A 161 5.29 -2.51 3.32
CA VAL A 161 4.52 -3.31 2.37
C VAL A 161 4.57 -2.68 0.98
N GLU A 162 5.18 -3.40 0.04
CA GLU A 162 5.14 -3.07 -1.38
C GLU A 162 3.86 -3.67 -1.98
N VAL A 163 3.01 -2.81 -2.54
CA VAL A 163 1.68 -3.21 -3.03
C VAL A 163 1.61 -3.03 -4.53
N ARG A 164 1.13 -4.07 -5.21
CA ARG A 164 0.86 -4.05 -6.65
C ARG A 164 -0.51 -4.59 -6.99
N GLY A 165 -1.17 -3.95 -7.94
CA GLY A 165 -2.39 -4.45 -8.57
C GLY A 165 -2.13 -4.73 -10.04
N PHE A 166 -2.57 -5.88 -10.56
CA PHE A 166 -2.39 -6.27 -11.95
C PHE A 166 -3.71 -6.64 -12.62
N GLN A 167 -3.87 -6.22 -13.88
CA GLN A 167 -4.96 -6.64 -14.75
C GLN A 167 -4.46 -6.98 -16.15
N TRP A 168 -5.11 -7.96 -16.78
CA TRP A 168 -4.92 -8.32 -18.18
C TRP A 168 -6.26 -8.33 -18.90
N SER A 169 -6.23 -8.11 -20.20
CA SER A 169 -7.37 -8.16 -21.13
C SER A 169 -7.49 -9.51 -21.84
N SER A 170 -6.57 -10.43 -21.59
CA SER A 170 -6.66 -11.79 -22.14
C SER A 170 -7.86 -12.54 -21.57
N VAL A 171 -8.52 -13.36 -22.38
CA VAL A 171 -9.70 -14.17 -21.99
C VAL A 171 -9.45 -15.05 -20.76
N LEU A 172 -8.19 -15.41 -20.47
CA LEU A 172 -7.82 -16.20 -19.30
C LEU A 172 -7.85 -15.41 -17.97
N ALA A 173 -7.88 -14.07 -18.02
CA ALA A 173 -7.70 -13.21 -16.86
C ALA A 173 -8.51 -11.89 -16.88
N GLU A 174 -9.33 -11.63 -17.91
CA GLU A 174 -10.09 -10.37 -18.10
C GLU A 174 -11.10 -10.05 -16.97
N ASP A 175 -11.45 -11.07 -16.20
CA ASP A 175 -12.40 -11.02 -15.09
C ASP A 175 -11.75 -11.03 -13.71
N VAL A 176 -10.42 -10.83 -13.62
CA VAL A 176 -9.68 -10.88 -12.35
C VAL A 176 -8.78 -9.65 -12.18
N ILE A 177 -8.65 -9.18 -10.93
CA ILE A 177 -7.57 -8.28 -10.51
C ILE A 177 -6.70 -9.07 -9.54
N PHE A 178 -5.39 -9.08 -9.78
CA PHE A 178 -4.44 -9.67 -8.85
C PHE A 178 -3.87 -8.56 -7.98
N TRP A 179 -4.01 -8.71 -6.66
CA TRP A 179 -3.36 -7.85 -5.69
C TRP A 179 -2.23 -8.62 -5.02
N LEU A 180 -1.03 -8.04 -5.03
CA LEU A 180 0.17 -8.56 -4.41
C LEU A 180 0.58 -7.60 -3.30
N TYR A 181 0.78 -8.15 -2.10
CA TYR A 181 1.29 -7.44 -0.93
C TYR A 181 2.57 -8.14 -0.52
N ASP A 182 3.72 -7.53 -0.80
CA ASP A 182 5.03 -8.02 -0.37
C ASP A 182 5.41 -7.32 0.94
N ILE A 183 5.40 -8.08 2.03
CA ILE A 183 5.52 -7.57 3.39
C ILE A 183 6.93 -7.88 3.90
N LYS A 184 7.64 -6.84 4.31
CA LYS A 184 8.98 -6.91 4.89
C LYS A 184 8.97 -6.32 6.30
N ASN A 185 9.66 -7.00 7.21
CA ASN A 185 10.08 -6.39 8.48
C ASN A 185 11.26 -5.42 8.20
N ASP A 186 11.03 -4.14 8.44
CA ASP A 186 12.01 -3.07 8.28
C ASP A 186 12.47 -2.51 9.63
N GLY A 187 12.03 -3.10 10.75
CA GLY A 187 12.48 -2.83 12.10
C GLY A 187 13.67 -3.68 12.53
N ALA A 188 14.15 -3.43 13.76
CA ALA A 188 15.22 -4.20 14.39
C ALA A 188 14.70 -5.38 15.23
N THR A 189 13.41 -5.37 15.58
CA THR A 189 12.76 -6.43 16.36
C THR A 189 12.23 -7.53 15.45
N ASN A 190 12.56 -8.79 15.75
CA ASN A 190 12.01 -9.94 15.04
C ASN A 190 10.67 -10.38 15.64
N HIS A 191 9.74 -10.76 14.76
CA HIS A 191 8.42 -11.26 15.14
C HIS A 191 8.42 -12.79 15.08
N GLU A 192 8.29 -13.45 16.23
CA GLU A 192 8.38 -14.92 16.34
C GLU A 192 7.00 -15.61 16.32
N LYS A 193 5.92 -14.86 16.53
CA LYS A 193 4.55 -15.37 16.64
C LYS A 193 3.54 -14.41 16.05
#